data_AF-A0A1B6J7Z4-F1
#
_entry.id   AF-A0A1B6J7Z4-F1
#
_cell.length_a   1.000
_cell.length_b   1.000
_cell.length_c   1.000
_cell.angle_alpha   90.00
_cell.angle_beta   90.00
_cell.angle_gamma   90.00
#
_symmetry.space_group_name_H-M   'P 1'
#
loop_
_entity.id
_entity.type
_entity.pdbx_description
1 polymer ?
#
loop_
_entity_poly.entity_id
_entity_poly.type
_entity_poly.pdbx_seq_one_letter_code
_entity_poly.pdbx_strand_id
1 'polypeptide(L)'
;MDGTMVLEDPSKNEGKFEVILPTHFMWWNTVIKGSFWVLDTDYESYSVGYSCAQFFWFFHDYTAILFSRVQDLSQDEEQQTKFFKQTYQVLIDHNLDPANFKISVNKNCTV
;
A
#
# COMPACT_ATOMS: atom_id res chain seq x y z
N MET A 1 -15.99 4.61 -7.03
CA MET A 1 -14.97 5.63 -7.34
C MET A 1 -13.97 4.96 -8.24
N ASP A 2 -13.65 5.61 -9.35
CA ASP A 2 -12.65 5.09 -10.28
C ASP A 2 -11.29 5.66 -9.88
N GLY A 3 -10.24 4.91 -10.15
CA GLY A 3 -8.86 5.30 -9.87
C GLY A 3 -7.92 4.64 -10.86
N THR A 4 -6.78 5.26 -11.09
CA THR A 4 -5.75 4.71 -11.99
C THR A 4 -4.39 4.84 -11.33
N MET A 5 -3.53 3.85 -11.54
CA MET A 5 -2.12 3.92 -11.18
C MET A 5 -1.29 3.76 -12.44
N VAL A 6 -0.33 4.66 -12.62
CA VAL A 6 0.60 4.63 -13.75
C VAL A 6 2.03 4.65 -13.23
N LEU A 7 2.98 4.08 -13.98
CA LEU A 7 4.39 4.17 -13.62
C LEU A 7 4.81 5.64 -13.54
N GLU A 8 5.52 6.01 -12.47
CA GLU A 8 6.07 7.35 -12.30
C GLU A 8 7.09 7.66 -13.41
N ASP A 9 7.93 6.68 -13.74
CA ASP A 9 8.89 6.76 -14.83
C ASP A 9 8.95 5.39 -15.56
N PRO A 10 8.29 5.25 -16.72
CA PRO A 10 8.25 3.99 -17.45
C PRO A 10 9.59 3.60 -18.07
N SER A 11 10.59 4.49 -18.07
CA SER A 11 11.94 4.17 -18.54
C SER A 11 12.80 3.46 -17.49
N LYS A 12 12.37 3.50 -16.22
CA LYS A 12 13.05 2.84 -15.10
C LYS A 12 12.35 1.54 -14.75
N ASN A 13 13.16 0.55 -14.39
CA ASN A 13 12.65 -0.71 -13.86
C ASN A 13 12.48 -0.59 -12.33
N GLU A 14 11.51 0.20 -11.90
CA GLU A 14 11.21 0.43 -10.48
C GLU A 14 9.70 0.35 -10.19
N GLY A 15 9.35 -0.04 -8.97
CA GLY A 15 7.97 -0.17 -8.53
C GLY A 15 7.32 1.14 -8.09
N LYS A 16 7.62 2.28 -8.74
CA LYS A 16 7.06 3.59 -8.35
C LYS A 16 5.93 4.02 -9.26
N PHE A 17 4.85 4.49 -8.65
CA PHE A 17 3.62 4.83 -9.34
C PHE A 17 3.07 6.19 -8.92
N GLU A 18 2.47 6.89 -9.87
CA GLU A 18 1.55 7.99 -9.61
C GLU A 18 0.12 7.42 -9.54
N VAL A 19 -0.53 7.60 -8.38
CA VAL A 19 -1.93 7.29 -8.16
C VAL A 19 -2.77 8.50 -8.56
N ILE A 20 -3.78 8.29 -9.38
CA ILE A 20 -4.67 9.32 -9.89
C ILE A 20 -6.10 8.95 -9.49
N LEU A 21 -6.71 9.78 -8.66
CA LEU A 21 -8.09 9.61 -8.19
C LEU A 21 -8.91 10.80 -8.69
N PRO A 22 -9.70 10.63 -9.77
CA PRO A 22 -10.73 11.59 -10.14
C PRO A 22 -11.79 11.62 -9.03
N THR A 23 -11.99 12.79 -8.44
CA THR A 23 -13.01 12.97 -7.40
C THR A 23 -13.98 14.06 -7.80
N HIS A 24 -15.24 13.84 -7.45
CA HIS A 24 -16.27 14.84 -7.56
C HIS A 24 -16.59 15.32 -6.16
N PHE A 25 -16.05 16.47 -5.79
CA PHE A 25 -16.36 17.08 -4.50
C PHE A 25 -17.37 18.19 -4.70
N MET A 26 -18.57 17.96 -4.17
CA MET A 26 -19.71 18.86 -4.26
C MET A 26 -20.16 19.09 -5.72
N TRP A 27 -19.69 20.15 -6.39
CA TRP A 27 -20.01 20.50 -7.79
C TRP A 27 -18.75 20.59 -8.66
N TRP A 28 -17.57 20.30 -8.10
CA TRP A 28 -16.29 20.43 -8.79
C TRP A 28 -15.66 19.07 -9.05
N ASN A 29 -15.23 18.88 -10.29
CA ASN A 29 -14.34 17.81 -10.68
C ASN A 29 -12.92 18.22 -10.28
N THR A 30 -12.29 17.42 -9.44
CA THR A 30 -10.89 17.58 -9.06
C THR A 30 -10.17 16.25 -9.21
N VAL A 31 -8.84 16.30 -9.28
CA VAL A 31 -8.00 15.11 -9.40
C VAL A 31 -7.02 15.15 -8.25
N ILE A 32 -7.08 14.12 -7.41
CA ILE A 32 -6.10 13.92 -6.34
C ILE A 32 -5.00 13.03 -6.91
N LYS A 33 -3.75 13.49 -6.77
CA LYS A 33 -2.56 12.75 -7.14
C LYS A 33 -1.81 12.32 -5.88
N GLY A 34 -1.29 11.10 -5.88
CA GLY A 34 -0.49 10.56 -4.78
C GLY A 34 0.66 9.70 -5.29
N SER A 35 1.69 9.51 -4.45
CA SER A 35 2.80 8.61 -4.76
C SER A 35 2.58 7.26 -4.09
N PHE A 36 2.83 6.18 -4.83
CA PHE A 36 2.74 4.82 -4.30
C PHE A 36 3.90 3.97 -4.82
N TRP A 37 4.61 3.32 -3.91
CA TRP A 37 5.78 2.51 -4.21
C TRP A 37 5.55 1.07 -3.78
N VAL A 38 5.85 0.12 -4.65
CA VAL A 38 6.02 -1.29 -4.29
C VAL A 38 7.46 -1.46 -3.81
N LEU A 39 7.64 -1.71 -2.52
CA LEU A 39 8.95 -1.90 -1.90
C LEU A 39 9.53 -3.28 -2.25
N ASP A 40 8.70 -4.33 -2.13
CA ASP A 40 9.04 -5.67 -2.56
C ASP A 40 7.78 -6.50 -2.86
N THR A 41 7.93 -7.55 -3.64
CA THR A 41 6.90 -8.55 -3.93
C THR A 41 7.52 -9.81 -4.51
N ASP A 42 6.97 -10.96 -4.13
CA ASP A 42 7.28 -12.23 -4.80
C ASP A 42 6.33 -12.53 -5.95
N TYR A 43 5.43 -11.60 -6.28
CA TYR A 43 4.34 -11.68 -7.28
C TYR A 43 3.29 -12.78 -7.04
N GLU A 44 3.61 -13.80 -6.25
CA GLU A 44 2.82 -15.02 -6.04
C GLU A 44 2.04 -15.03 -4.72
N SER A 45 2.57 -14.42 -3.65
CA SER A 45 1.98 -14.54 -2.31
C SER A 45 1.83 -13.22 -1.57
N TYR A 46 2.79 -12.30 -1.71
CA TYR A 46 2.77 -11.03 -1.00
C TYR A 46 3.28 -9.85 -1.84
N SER A 47 2.87 -8.65 -1.45
CA SER A 47 3.51 -7.39 -1.86
C SER A 47 3.46 -6.39 -0.72
N VAL A 48 4.50 -5.59 -0.59
CA VAL A 48 4.55 -4.47 0.36
C VAL A 48 4.49 -3.16 -0.42
N GLY A 49 3.36 -2.47 -0.29
CA GLY A 49 3.17 -1.12 -0.80
C GLY A 49 3.51 -0.08 0.25
N TYR A 50 3.96 1.08 -0.20
CA TYR A 50 4.25 2.24 0.62
C TYR A 50 3.74 3.51 -0.05
N SER A 51 3.11 4.37 0.72
CA SER A 51 2.67 5.69 0.28
C SER A 51 3.06 6.72 1.32
N CYS A 52 3.49 7.88 0.83
CA CYS A 52 3.76 9.05 1.64
C CYS A 52 2.96 10.20 1.07
N ALA A 53 2.09 10.80 1.89
CA ALA A 53 1.34 11.99 1.53
C ALA A 53 1.74 13.14 2.46
N GLN A 54 2.00 14.30 1.88
CA GLN A 54 2.19 15.54 2.64
C GLN A 54 0.88 16.31 2.64
N PHE A 55 0.37 16.61 3.83
CA PHE A 55 -0.85 17.38 4.02
C PHE A 55 -0.55 18.67 4.79
N PHE A 56 -1.16 19.78 4.38
CA PHE A 56 -0.94 21.12 4.93
C PHE A 56 0.55 21.48 5.17
N TRP A 57 1.45 21.21 4.22
CA TRP A 57 2.89 21.52 4.27
C TRP A 57 3.73 20.92 5.42
N PHE A 58 3.15 20.49 6.54
CA PHE A 58 3.91 19.99 7.69
C PHE A 58 3.43 18.63 8.24
N PHE A 59 2.23 18.16 7.86
CA PHE A 59 1.84 16.80 8.19
C PHE A 59 2.34 15.85 7.12
N HIS A 60 3.01 14.79 7.55
CA HIS A 60 3.35 13.66 6.69
C HIS A 60 2.54 12.47 7.19
N ASP A 61 1.79 11.88 6.28
CA ASP A 61 1.10 10.62 6.53
C ASP A 61 1.85 9.52 5.76
N TYR A 62 2.32 8.54 6.52
CA TYR A 62 3.08 7.41 6.01
C TYR A 62 2.23 6.16 6.16
N THR A 63 1.91 5.53 5.04
CA THR A 63 1.09 4.31 5.03
C THR A 63 1.87 3.20 4.35
N ALA A 64 2.06 2.09 5.07
CA ALA A 64 2.47 0.82 4.49
C ALA A 64 1.24 -0.08 4.33
N ILE A 65 1.12 -0.72 3.18
CA ILE A 65 0.02 -1.64 2.86
C ILE A 65 0.62 -3.01 2.57
N LEU A 66 0.22 -4.00 3.37
CA LEU A 66 0.69 -5.38 3.23
C LEU A 66 -0.37 -6.15 2.44
N PHE A 67 -0.08 -6.47 1.18
CA PHE A 67 -1.00 -7.16 0.29
C PHE A 67 -0.75 -8.67 0.34
N SER A 68 -1.81 -9.42 0.61
CA SER A 68 -1.84 -10.88 0.50
C SER A 68 -2.69 -11.30 -0.70
N ARG A 69 -2.32 -12.41 -1.35
CA ARG A 69 -3.21 -13.06 -2.35
C ARG A 69 -4.42 -13.75 -1.72
N VAL A 70 -4.35 -14.09 -0.44
CA VAL A 70 -5.45 -14.68 0.33
C VAL A 70 -6.18 -13.60 1.12
N GLN A 71 -7.50 -13.56 1.00
CA GLN A 71 -8.36 -12.56 1.64
C GLN A 71 -8.45 -12.75 3.17
N ASP A 72 -8.52 -14.00 3.64
CA ASP A 72 -8.57 -14.33 5.06
C ASP A 72 -7.39 -15.22 5.47
N LEU A 73 -6.34 -14.58 5.99
CA LEU A 73 -5.15 -15.25 6.52
C LEU A 73 -5.42 -15.98 7.85
N SER A 74 -6.57 -15.80 8.50
CA SER A 74 -6.83 -16.43 9.81
C SER A 74 -7.15 -17.92 9.72
N GLN A 75 -7.40 -18.44 8.52
CA GLN A 75 -7.71 -19.85 8.30
C GLN A 75 -6.46 -20.75 8.34
N ASP A 76 -5.26 -20.19 8.16
CA ASP A 76 -3.99 -20.92 8.13
C ASP A 76 -2.91 -20.14 8.89
N GLU A 77 -2.55 -20.65 10.07
CA GLU A 77 -1.56 -20.03 10.96
C GLU A 77 -0.14 -20.03 10.37
N GLU A 78 0.23 -21.05 9.59
CA GLU A 78 1.55 -21.14 8.95
C GLU A 78 1.65 -20.08 7.85
N GLN A 79 0.62 -19.98 7.00
CA GLN A 79 0.55 -18.98 5.95
C GLN A 79 0.54 -17.55 6.53
N GLN A 80 -0.22 -17.32 7.60
CA GLN A 80 -0.27 -16.02 8.29
C GLN A 80 1.10 -15.64 8.85
N THR A 81 1.75 -16.56 9.56
CA THR A 81 3.08 -16.33 10.16
C THR A 81 4.11 -16.03 9.08
N LYS A 82 4.09 -16.80 7.98
CA LYS A 82 4.96 -16.58 6.83
C LYS A 82 4.74 -15.20 6.21
N PHE A 83 3.48 -14.81 5.98
CA PHE A 83 3.12 -13.51 5.42
C PHE A 83 3.67 -12.34 6.25
N PHE A 84 3.41 -12.33 7.56
CA PHE A 84 3.88 -11.24 8.43
C PHE A 84 5.41 -11.24 8.56
N LYS A 85 6.04 -12.41 8.62
CA LYS A 85 7.51 -12.51 8.65
C LYS A 85 8.14 -11.88 7.40
N GLN A 86 7.65 -12.23 6.21
CA GLN A 86 8.19 -11.71 4.94
C GLN A 86 7.95 -10.20 4.83
N THR A 87 6.71 -9.76 5.04
CA THR A 87 6.34 -8.35 4.86
C THR A 87 6.99 -7.43 5.89
N TYR A 88 7.16 -7.86 7.15
CA TYR A 88 7.89 -7.06 8.15
C TYR A 88 9.37 -6.97 7.87
N GLN A 89 9.98 -8.03 7.32
CA GLN A 89 11.39 -7.97 6.93
C GLN A 89 11.60 -6.88 5.87
N VAL A 90 10.72 -6.79 4.87
CA VAL A 90 10.77 -5.72 3.86
C VAL A 90 10.66 -4.34 4.50
N LEU A 91 9.75 -4.14 5.46
CA LEU A 91 9.66 -2.86 6.17
C LEU A 91 10.98 -2.52 6.88
N ILE A 92 11.56 -3.47 7.61
CA ILE A 92 12.82 -3.30 8.34
C ILE A 92 13.98 -2.97 7.38
N ASP A 93 14.07 -3.68 6.25
CA ASP A 93 15.09 -3.47 5.21
C ASP A 93 15.01 -2.05 4.60
N HIS A 94 13.83 -1.43 4.67
CA HIS A 94 13.55 -0.05 4.25
C HIS A 94 13.51 0.97 5.41
N ASN A 95 14.03 0.62 6.59
CA ASN A 95 14.06 1.48 7.78
C ASN A 95 12.67 1.90 8.29
N LEU A 96 11.64 1.10 8.02
CA LEU A 96 10.29 1.27 8.54
C LEU A 96 10.08 0.26 9.67
N ASP A 97 9.96 0.74 10.91
CA ASP A 97 9.70 -0.14 12.05
C ASP A 97 8.22 -0.59 12.06
N PRO A 98 7.93 -1.91 11.93
CA PRO A 98 6.56 -2.42 11.99
C PRO A 98 5.79 -2.00 13.24
N ALA A 99 6.48 -1.76 14.37
CA ALA A 99 5.85 -1.34 15.62
C ALA A 99 5.24 0.07 15.57
N ASN A 100 5.64 0.90 14.61
CA ASN A 100 5.09 2.24 14.40
C ASN A 100 3.77 2.22 13.63
N PHE A 101 3.39 1.10 13.02
CA PHE A 101 2.17 0.97 12.25
C PHE A 101 1.05 0.40 13.11
N LYS A 102 -0.13 1.02 13.03
CA LYS A 102 -1.36 0.42 13.55
C LYS A 102 -1.90 -0.55 12.50
N ILE A 103 -1.81 -1.85 12.79
CA ILE A 103 -2.30 -2.88 11.88
C ILE A 103 -3.84 -2.86 11.89
N SER A 104 -4.44 -2.56 10.76
CA SER A 104 -5.86 -2.79 10.49
C SER A 104 -5.98 -4.04 9.62
N VAL A 105 -6.69 -5.05 10.10
CA VAL A 105 -7.07 -6.21 9.28
C VAL A 105 -8.49 -5.98 8.81
N ASN A 106 -8.68 -5.83 7.49
CA ASN A 106 -10.00 -5.70 6.90
C ASN A 106 -10.73 -7.05 6.99
N LYS A 107 -11.40 -7.30 8.11
CA LYS A 107 -12.26 -8.48 8.30
C LYS A 107 -13.66 -8.17 7.78
N ASN A 108 -14.32 -9.19 7.23
CA ASN A 108 -15.77 -9.20 7.01
C ASN A 108 -16.31 -8.13 6.04
N CYS A 109 -15.57 -7.81 4.97
CA CYS A 109 -16.10 -7.03 3.87
C CYS A 109 -16.99 -7.93 2.99
N THR A 110 -18.30 -7.98 3.25
CA THR A 110 -19.28 -8.40 2.24
C THR A 110 -19.38 -7.30 1.19
N VAL A 111 -18.92 -7.59 -0.03
CA VAL A 111 -19.10 -6.71 -1.19
C VAL A 111 -20.49 -6.91 -1.76
#